data_AF-A0A8T3PSH3-F1
#
_entry.id   AF-A0A8T3PSH3-F1
#
_cell.length_a   1.000
_cell.length_b   1.000
_cell.length_c   1.000
_cell.angle_alpha   90.00
_cell.angle_beta   90.00
_cell.angle_gamma   90.00
#
_symmetry.space_group_name_H-M   'P 1'
#
loop_
_entity.id
_entity.type
_entity.pdbx_description
1 polymer ?
#
loop_
_entity_poly.entity_id
_entity_poly.type
_entity_poly.pdbx_seq_one_letter_code
_entity_poly.pdbx_strand_id
1 'polypeptide(L)'
;MRTYIRWAIVVVVGLGLAACGEGGKSASSAEAFKVEGVWEAEFPDKTDAAGTLKGKGKVTLSDDVYTYSWYKKLVGPDNATVYDWTETARETGRASFAPDYMEWTADSFGEAEYNDGTKTWSDVAMKSSKNDYAIQYKLDGNQLTLKEDINLDGDFDDVFESPETLTYTKIN
;
A
#
# COMPACT_ATOMS: atom_id res chain seq x y z
N MET A 1 19.48 46.67 -51.67
CA MET A 1 18.23 46.53 -50.91
C MET A 1 18.22 45.16 -50.24
N ARG A 2 17.97 45.15 -48.93
CA ARG A 2 17.67 44.00 -48.02
C ARG A 2 18.75 42.93 -47.81
N THR A 3 19.63 43.27 -46.87
CA THR A 3 20.03 42.50 -45.68
C THR A 3 19.24 41.21 -45.40
N TYR A 4 19.94 40.11 -45.10
CA TYR A 4 19.82 39.37 -43.83
C TYR A 4 21.11 38.58 -43.55
N ILE A 5 21.83 39.04 -42.54
CA ILE A 5 22.84 38.29 -41.79
C ILE A 5 22.08 37.44 -40.77
N ARG A 6 22.40 36.15 -40.62
CA ARG A 6 22.33 35.49 -39.32
C ARG A 6 23.58 34.66 -39.05
N TRP A 7 24.20 35.05 -37.94
CA TRP A 7 25.28 34.45 -37.20
C TRP A 7 24.87 33.15 -36.51
N ALA A 8 25.87 32.30 -36.24
CA ALA A 8 26.13 31.50 -35.01
C ALA A 8 26.78 30.17 -35.44
N ILE A 9 28.11 30.07 -35.41
CA ILE A 9 28.98 29.75 -34.25
C ILE A 9 28.84 28.30 -33.80
N VAL A 10 29.95 27.60 -34.06
CA VAL A 10 30.44 26.30 -33.59
C VAL A 10 30.47 26.22 -32.06
N VAL A 11 30.08 25.07 -31.46
CA VAL A 11 30.89 24.38 -30.44
C VAL A 11 30.65 22.87 -30.54
N VAL A 12 31.77 22.16 -30.49
CA VAL A 12 32.01 20.72 -30.59
C VAL A 12 32.39 20.20 -29.20
N VAL A 13 32.09 18.91 -28.92
CA VAL A 13 32.69 18.06 -27.85
C VAL A 13 32.26 18.38 -26.41
N GLY A 14 31.96 17.41 -25.54
CA GLY A 14 32.08 15.95 -25.65
C GLY A 14 31.65 15.24 -24.38
N LEU A 15 32.03 13.97 -24.32
CA LEU A 15 31.78 13.00 -23.26
C LEU A 15 31.97 13.53 -21.83
N GLY A 16 31.04 13.17 -20.96
CA GLY A 16 31.29 12.85 -19.55
C GLY A 16 30.51 11.58 -19.23
N LEU A 17 31.16 10.41 -19.31
CA LEU A 17 31.74 9.69 -18.19
C LEU A 17 30.69 9.12 -17.25
N ALA A 18 30.64 7.78 -17.28
CA ALA A 18 29.98 6.92 -16.33
C ALA A 18 30.18 7.41 -14.89
N ALA A 19 29.08 7.69 -14.21
CA ALA A 19 29.05 7.58 -12.76
C ALA A 19 28.99 6.08 -12.44
N CYS A 20 30.16 5.46 -12.23
CA CYS A 20 30.25 4.40 -11.24
C CYS A 20 29.93 5.04 -9.89
N GLY A 21 28.73 4.80 -9.38
CA GLY A 21 28.30 5.14 -8.03
C GLY A 21 27.31 4.07 -7.60
N GLU A 22 27.67 3.34 -6.55
CA GLU A 22 26.90 2.38 -5.75
C GLU A 22 25.43 2.19 -6.15
N GLY A 23 25.03 0.94 -6.42
CA GLY A 23 23.69 0.46 -6.78
C GLY A 23 22.53 1.38 -6.39
N GLY A 24 22.32 2.43 -7.18
CA GLY A 24 21.38 3.49 -6.88
C GLY A 24 19.97 2.91 -6.93
N LYS A 25 19.35 2.78 -5.76
CA LYS A 25 17.91 2.56 -5.66
C LYS A 25 17.22 3.57 -6.57
N SER A 26 16.25 3.08 -7.34
CA SER A 26 15.49 3.92 -8.27
C SER A 26 15.00 5.18 -7.54
N ALA A 27 15.08 6.33 -8.21
CA ALA A 27 14.48 7.59 -7.75
C ALA A 27 12.95 7.50 -7.54
N SER A 28 12.36 6.34 -7.84
CA SER A 28 10.96 5.95 -7.67
C SER A 28 10.80 4.76 -6.71
N SER A 29 11.49 4.73 -5.56
CA SER A 29 11.44 3.61 -4.60
C SER A 29 10.87 4.04 -3.25
N ALA A 30 10.29 3.09 -2.50
CA ALA A 30 9.76 3.33 -1.16
C ALA A 30 10.82 3.95 -0.21
N GLU A 31 12.10 3.58 -0.35
CA GLU A 31 13.20 4.18 0.42
C GLU A 31 13.39 5.66 0.07
N ALA A 32 13.41 6.00 -1.22
CA ALA A 32 13.61 7.37 -1.68
C ALA A 32 12.53 8.32 -1.15
N PHE A 33 11.30 7.81 -0.98
CA PHE A 33 10.17 8.55 -0.41
C PHE A 33 9.98 8.34 1.10
N LYS A 34 10.89 7.60 1.76
CA LYS A 34 10.91 7.29 3.21
C LYS A 34 9.66 6.55 3.71
N VAL A 35 8.94 5.90 2.81
CA VAL A 35 7.73 5.10 3.12
C VAL A 35 8.04 3.60 3.23
N GLU A 36 9.29 3.18 2.96
CA GLU A 36 9.72 1.81 3.19
C GLU A 36 9.54 1.39 4.66
N GLY A 37 8.99 0.20 4.86
CA GLY A 37 8.76 -0.40 6.16
C GLY A 37 7.41 -1.09 6.26
N VAL A 38 7.07 -1.45 7.50
CA VAL A 38 5.82 -2.10 7.85
C VAL A 38 4.96 -1.12 8.64
N TRP A 39 3.71 -1.00 8.24
CA TRP A 39 2.76 -0.01 8.73
C TRP A 39 1.47 -0.71 9.15
N GLU A 40 0.92 -0.37 10.32
CA GLU A 40 -0.29 -1.00 10.85
C GLU A 40 -1.30 0.03 11.34
N ALA A 41 -2.59 -0.22 11.07
CA ALA A 41 -3.71 0.57 11.57
C ALA A 41 -4.81 -0.38 12.06
N GLU A 42 -5.35 -0.14 13.25
CA GLU A 42 -6.58 -0.79 13.69
C GLU A 42 -7.80 -0.05 13.14
N PHE A 43 -8.84 -0.81 12.81
CA PHE A 43 -10.11 -0.31 12.33
C PHE A 43 -11.11 -0.16 13.48
N PRO A 44 -12.19 0.61 13.30
CA PRO A 44 -13.26 0.68 14.30
C PRO A 44 -13.82 -0.71 14.64
N ASP A 45 -13.95 -0.98 15.93
CA ASP A 45 -14.56 -2.21 16.44
C ASP A 45 -16.04 -2.31 16.02
N LYS A 46 -16.47 -3.49 15.58
CA LYS A 46 -17.89 -3.82 15.35
C LYS A 46 -18.37 -4.74 16.47
N THR A 47 -19.39 -4.34 17.22
CA THR A 47 -19.90 -5.13 18.37
C THR A 47 -21.37 -5.49 18.18
N ASP A 48 -21.70 -6.76 18.44
CA ASP A 48 -23.05 -7.30 18.43
C ASP A 48 -23.25 -8.34 19.56
N ALA A 49 -24.32 -9.15 19.47
CA ALA A 49 -24.62 -10.18 20.45
C ALA A 49 -23.61 -11.36 20.45
N ALA A 50 -22.90 -11.58 19.34
CA ALA A 50 -21.87 -12.62 19.21
C ALA A 50 -20.51 -12.17 19.76
N GLY A 51 -20.28 -10.86 19.91
CA GLY A 51 -19.10 -10.30 20.54
C GLY A 51 -18.60 -9.02 19.87
N THR A 52 -17.32 -8.71 20.08
CA THR A 52 -16.62 -7.60 19.44
C THR A 52 -15.66 -8.14 18.37
N LEU A 53 -15.98 -7.86 17.11
CA LEU A 53 -15.10 -8.05 15.98
C LEU A 53 -14.15 -6.85 15.87
N LYS A 54 -12.85 -7.15 15.96
CA LYS A 54 -11.76 -6.21 15.75
C LYS A 54 -11.13 -6.47 14.39
N GLY A 55 -10.71 -5.40 13.72
CA GLY A 55 -10.03 -5.46 12.43
C GLY A 55 -8.76 -4.62 12.44
N LYS A 56 -7.77 -5.02 11.64
CA LYS A 56 -6.60 -4.18 11.35
C LYS A 56 -6.04 -4.44 9.96
N GLY A 57 -5.37 -3.43 9.41
CA GLY A 57 -4.67 -3.47 8.14
C GLY A 57 -3.17 -3.36 8.37
N LYS A 58 -2.40 -4.09 7.58
CA LYS A 58 -0.93 -4.07 7.60
C LYS A 58 -0.39 -3.86 6.20
N VAL A 59 0.27 -2.74 5.96
CA VAL A 59 0.94 -2.41 4.70
C VAL A 59 2.43 -2.62 4.86
N THR A 60 3.04 -3.41 3.98
CA THR A 60 4.49 -3.54 3.86
C THR A 60 4.91 -2.94 2.53
N LEU A 61 5.79 -1.94 2.57
CA LEU A 61 6.39 -1.33 1.38
C LEU A 61 7.89 -1.63 1.40
N SER A 62 8.41 -2.24 0.34
CA SER A 62 9.85 -2.45 0.16
C SER A 62 10.21 -2.32 -1.31
N ASP A 63 11.17 -1.45 -1.60
CA ASP A 63 11.51 -1.02 -2.96
C ASP A 63 10.28 -0.57 -3.77
N ASP A 64 9.87 -1.35 -4.78
CA ASP A 64 8.70 -1.12 -5.64
C ASP A 64 7.57 -2.13 -5.38
N VAL A 65 7.63 -2.89 -4.28
CA VAL A 65 6.64 -3.91 -3.93
C VAL A 65 5.82 -3.45 -2.74
N TYR A 66 4.51 -3.67 -2.81
CA TYR A 66 3.63 -3.58 -1.66
C TYR A 66 3.01 -4.94 -1.32
N THR A 67 2.73 -5.14 -0.04
CA THR A 67 1.83 -6.17 0.47
C THR A 67 0.86 -5.51 1.42
N TYR A 68 -0.43 -5.68 1.17
CA TYR A 68 -1.48 -5.22 2.06
C TYR A 68 -2.25 -6.41 2.61
N SER A 69 -2.21 -6.58 3.92
CA SER A 69 -2.80 -7.71 4.64
C SER A 69 -3.89 -7.23 5.59
N TRP A 70 -5.00 -7.95 5.63
CA TRP A 70 -6.12 -7.67 6.53
C TRP A 70 -6.21 -8.74 7.59
N TYR A 71 -6.41 -8.33 8.84
CA TYR A 71 -6.52 -9.24 9.97
C TYR A 71 -7.82 -9.02 10.73
N LYS A 72 -8.39 -10.11 11.24
CA LYS A 72 -9.57 -10.08 12.11
C LYS A 72 -9.28 -10.79 13.43
N LYS A 73 -9.93 -10.32 14.48
CA LYS A 73 -10.00 -10.95 15.81
C LYS A 73 -11.43 -10.87 16.32
N LEU A 74 -11.96 -11.96 16.88
CA LEU A 74 -13.28 -11.96 17.51
C LEU A 74 -13.14 -12.26 19.01
N VAL A 75 -13.64 -11.33 19.82
CA VAL A 75 -13.74 -11.48 21.27
C VAL A 75 -15.22 -11.68 21.60
N GLY A 76 -15.56 -12.83 22.20
CA GLY A 76 -16.92 -13.17 22.62
C GLY A 76 -17.45 -12.26 23.74
N PRO A 77 -18.76 -12.33 24.05
CA PRO A 77 -19.40 -11.47 25.04
C PRO A 77 -18.90 -11.71 26.48
N ASP A 78 -18.30 -12.85 26.75
CA ASP A 78 -17.64 -13.23 28.00
C ASP A 78 -16.15 -12.84 28.04
N ASN A 79 -15.70 -12.05 27.06
CA ASN A 79 -14.31 -11.67 26.84
C ASN A 79 -13.38 -12.83 26.47
N ALA A 80 -13.92 -14.00 26.09
CA ALA A 80 -13.13 -15.09 25.54
C ALA A 80 -12.72 -14.77 24.10
N THR A 81 -11.49 -15.11 23.70
CA THR A 81 -11.08 -14.98 22.29
C THR A 81 -11.63 -16.18 21.50
N VAL A 82 -12.49 -15.91 20.52
CA VAL A 82 -13.06 -16.93 19.62
C VAL A 82 -12.02 -17.31 18.55
N TYR A 83 -11.43 -16.31 17.92
CA TYR A 83 -10.21 -16.42 17.13
C TYR A 83 -9.37 -15.16 17.31
N ASP A 84 -8.05 -15.32 17.39
CA ASP A 84 -7.12 -14.21 17.55
C ASP A 84 -6.76 -13.61 16.18
N TRP A 85 -5.95 -12.54 16.18
CA TRP A 85 -5.49 -11.85 14.97
C TRP A 85 -5.02 -12.81 13.87
N THR A 86 -5.90 -13.08 12.92
CA THR A 86 -5.68 -14.00 11.80
C THR A 86 -5.82 -13.24 10.50
N GLU A 87 -4.93 -13.47 9.56
CA GLU A 87 -4.99 -12.84 8.24
C GLU A 87 -6.17 -13.42 7.46
N THR A 88 -7.07 -12.54 7.01
CA THR A 88 -8.30 -12.96 6.31
C THR A 88 -8.31 -12.58 4.85
N ALA A 89 -7.43 -11.68 4.43
CA ALA A 89 -7.20 -11.35 3.03
C ALA A 89 -5.78 -10.81 2.86
N ARG A 90 -5.29 -10.85 1.63
CA ARG A 90 -4.02 -10.23 1.24
C ARG A 90 -4.05 -9.79 -0.22
N GLU A 91 -3.49 -8.63 -0.47
CA GLU A 91 -3.13 -8.14 -1.80
C GLU A 91 -1.62 -7.93 -1.87
N THR A 92 -1.02 -8.23 -3.03
CA THR A 92 0.37 -7.90 -3.31
C THR A 92 0.50 -7.35 -4.71
N GLY A 93 1.42 -6.41 -4.90
CA GLY A 93 1.63 -5.82 -6.20
C GLY A 93 2.83 -4.89 -6.25
N ARG A 94 2.81 -4.00 -7.24
CA ARG A 94 3.82 -2.98 -7.48
C ARG A 94 3.36 -1.62 -7.01
N ALA A 95 4.27 -0.85 -6.43
CA ALA A 95 4.05 0.54 -6.07
C ALA A 95 5.00 1.44 -6.88
N SER A 96 4.44 2.44 -7.54
CA SER A 96 5.17 3.57 -8.10
C SER A 96 5.01 4.78 -7.18
N PHE A 97 6.02 5.64 -7.11
CA PHE A 97 6.06 6.73 -6.14
C PHE A 97 6.34 8.07 -6.81
N ALA A 98 5.56 9.08 -6.41
CA ALA A 98 5.69 10.48 -6.77
C ALA A 98 5.52 11.35 -5.52
N PRO A 99 5.87 12.65 -5.56
CA PRO A 99 5.55 13.54 -4.45
C PRO A 99 4.04 13.54 -4.17
N ASP A 100 3.67 13.26 -2.92
CA ASP A 100 2.29 13.23 -2.38
C ASP A 100 1.37 12.11 -2.91
N TYR A 101 1.88 11.23 -3.78
CA TYR A 101 1.07 10.19 -4.43
C TYR A 101 1.84 8.89 -4.72
N MET A 102 1.14 7.76 -4.63
CA MET A 102 1.61 6.45 -5.06
C MET A 102 0.59 5.83 -6.02
N GLU A 103 1.07 5.07 -7.00
CA GLU A 103 0.20 4.18 -7.78
C GLU A 103 0.47 2.76 -7.35
N TRP A 104 -0.57 2.03 -6.97
CA TRP A 104 -0.47 0.62 -6.62
C TRP A 104 -1.12 -0.21 -7.72
N THR A 105 -0.37 -1.14 -8.30
CA THR A 105 -0.87 -2.11 -9.27
C THR A 105 -0.86 -3.48 -8.62
N ALA A 106 -2.04 -4.02 -8.31
CA ALA A 106 -2.20 -5.36 -7.76
C ALA A 106 -1.78 -6.42 -8.78
N ASP A 107 -0.92 -7.34 -8.36
CA ASP A 107 -0.55 -8.53 -9.13
C ASP A 107 -1.35 -9.76 -8.69
N SER A 108 -1.74 -9.79 -7.41
CA SER A 108 -2.52 -10.89 -6.83
C SER A 108 -3.32 -10.47 -5.60
N PHE A 109 -4.47 -11.11 -5.44
CA PHE A 109 -5.37 -10.97 -4.30
C PHE A 109 -5.83 -12.35 -3.82
N GLY A 110 -6.12 -12.48 -2.54
CA GLY A 110 -6.68 -13.69 -1.97
C GLY A 110 -7.42 -13.42 -0.67
N GLU A 111 -8.37 -14.29 -0.37
CA GLU A 111 -9.14 -14.29 0.87
C GLU A 111 -9.02 -15.65 1.55
N ALA A 112 -9.14 -15.64 2.87
CA ALA A 112 -9.31 -16.85 3.67
C ALA A 112 -10.80 -17.15 3.86
N GLU A 113 -11.14 -18.43 3.94
CA GLU A 113 -12.48 -18.88 4.24
C GLU A 113 -12.64 -19.16 5.74
N TYR A 114 -13.72 -18.66 6.34
CA TYR A 114 -14.03 -18.93 7.75
C TYR A 114 -14.76 -20.26 7.90
N ASN A 115 -14.20 -21.16 8.71
CA ASN A 115 -14.82 -22.41 9.07
C ASN A 115 -15.56 -22.27 10.41
N ASP A 116 -16.88 -22.14 10.36
CA ASP A 116 -17.69 -21.93 11.56
C ASP A 116 -17.68 -23.10 12.55
N GLY A 117 -17.46 -24.33 12.06
CA GLY A 117 -17.42 -25.53 12.90
C GLY A 117 -16.18 -25.60 13.81
N THR A 118 -15.04 -25.12 13.30
CA THR A 118 -13.77 -25.09 14.05
C THR A 118 -13.44 -23.70 14.60
N LYS A 119 -14.19 -22.66 14.19
CA LYS A 119 -13.93 -21.25 14.49
C LYS A 119 -12.54 -20.80 14.03
N THR A 120 -12.10 -21.29 12.87
CA THR A 120 -10.77 -20.96 12.30
C THR A 120 -10.89 -20.43 10.88
N TRP A 121 -9.89 -19.66 10.45
CA TRP A 121 -9.73 -19.24 9.06
C TRP A 121 -8.79 -20.21 8.33
N SER A 122 -9.03 -20.43 7.04
CA SER A 122 -8.05 -21.08 6.18
C SER A 122 -6.81 -20.20 5.98
N ASP A 123 -5.78 -20.76 5.34
CA ASP A 123 -4.74 -19.92 4.76
C ASP A 123 -5.32 -19.04 3.65
N VAL A 124 -4.70 -17.88 3.40
CA VAL A 124 -5.07 -16.98 2.31
C VAL A 124 -4.65 -17.59 0.97
N ALA A 125 -5.64 -17.91 0.13
CA ALA A 125 -5.40 -18.51 -1.18
C ALA A 125 -5.20 -17.43 -2.26
N MET A 126 -3.95 -17.05 -2.50
CA MET A 126 -3.59 -16.02 -3.49
C MET A 126 -3.90 -16.46 -4.92
N LYS A 127 -4.52 -15.58 -5.70
CA LYS A 127 -4.80 -15.73 -7.13
C LYS A 127 -4.36 -14.47 -7.85
N SER A 128 -4.04 -14.58 -9.15
CA SER A 128 -3.74 -13.39 -9.94
C SER A 128 -4.94 -12.46 -9.97
N SER A 129 -4.68 -11.18 -9.71
CA SER A 129 -5.63 -10.09 -9.80
C SER A 129 -4.95 -8.94 -10.54
N LYS A 130 -5.73 -8.01 -11.08
CA LYS A 130 -5.23 -6.77 -11.67
C LYS A 130 -6.17 -5.64 -11.34
N ASN A 131 -5.78 -4.84 -10.36
CA ASN A 131 -6.43 -3.62 -9.95
C ASN A 131 -5.36 -2.52 -9.89
N ASP A 132 -5.71 -1.31 -10.31
CA ASP A 132 -4.83 -0.16 -10.27
C ASP A 132 -5.43 0.90 -9.34
N TYR A 133 -4.64 1.35 -8.37
CA TYR A 133 -5.06 2.28 -7.34
C TYR A 133 -4.22 3.53 -7.33
N ALA A 134 -4.92 4.62 -7.07
CA ALA A 134 -4.40 5.96 -6.93
C ALA A 134 -4.37 6.33 -5.45
N ILE A 135 -3.21 6.34 -4.82
CA ILE A 135 -3.10 6.52 -3.37
C ILE A 135 -2.41 7.85 -3.07
N GLN A 136 -3.19 8.83 -2.60
CA GLN A 136 -2.62 10.01 -1.94
C GLN A 136 -2.00 9.58 -0.61
N TYR A 137 -0.81 10.10 -0.31
CA TYR A 137 -0.16 9.78 0.94
C TYR A 137 0.45 10.98 1.64
N LYS A 138 0.51 10.89 2.97
CA LYS A 138 1.22 11.84 3.82
C LYS A 138 2.05 11.07 4.83
N LEU A 139 3.32 11.46 4.93
CA LEU A 139 4.25 10.91 5.92
C LEU A 139 4.55 11.96 7.00
N ASP A 140 4.29 11.61 8.26
CA ASP A 140 4.64 12.42 9.43
C ASP A 140 5.35 11.55 10.48
N GLY A 141 6.68 11.52 10.41
CA GLY A 141 7.51 10.68 11.26
C GLY A 141 7.18 9.19 11.10
N ASN A 142 6.59 8.60 12.14
CA ASN A 142 6.17 7.20 12.18
C ASN A 142 4.71 6.99 11.76
N GLN A 143 4.07 8.00 11.18
CA GLN A 143 2.69 7.91 10.67
C GLN A 143 2.67 8.01 9.15
N LEU A 144 2.02 7.04 8.51
CA LEU A 144 1.72 7.02 7.09
C LEU A 144 0.21 7.10 6.93
N THR A 145 -0.29 8.25 6.48
CA THR A 145 -1.69 8.39 6.10
C THR A 145 -1.82 8.03 4.63
N LEU A 146 -2.66 7.03 4.33
CA LEU A 146 -3.04 6.66 2.97
C LEU A 146 -4.48 7.07 2.74
N LYS A 147 -4.74 7.69 1.60
CA LYS A 147 -6.06 8.05 1.12
C LYS A 147 -6.20 7.61 -0.32
N GLU A 148 -7.20 6.81 -0.61
CA GLU A 148 -7.53 6.44 -1.98
C GLU A 148 -8.16 7.62 -2.73
N ASP A 149 -7.80 7.80 -4.00
CA ASP A 149 -8.47 8.75 -4.88
C ASP A 149 -9.83 8.18 -5.32
N ILE A 150 -10.89 8.76 -4.78
CA ILE A 150 -12.32 8.42 -4.94
C ILE A 150 -12.83 8.37 -6.41
N ASN A 151 -11.98 8.69 -7.40
CA ASN A 151 -12.35 8.73 -8.83
C ASN A 151 -11.93 7.50 -9.63
N LEU A 152 -11.33 6.49 -8.99
CA LEU A 152 -11.04 5.19 -9.60
C LEU A 152 -11.85 4.13 -8.85
N ASP A 153 -12.59 3.33 -9.61
CA ASP A 153 -13.57 2.32 -9.18
C ASP A 153 -12.93 1.05 -8.58
N GLY A 154 -11.77 1.20 -7.95
CA GLY A 154 -11.03 0.13 -7.30
C GLY A 154 -11.65 -0.19 -5.94
N ASP A 155 -12.61 -1.12 -5.95
CA ASP A 155 -13.05 -2.13 -4.95
C ASP A 155 -12.55 -2.16 -3.47
N PHE A 156 -11.82 -1.17 -2.96
CA PHE A 156 -11.49 -1.01 -1.53
C PHE A 156 -12.73 -0.80 -0.66
N ASP A 157 -13.82 -0.31 -1.26
CA ASP A 157 -15.12 -0.05 -0.64
C ASP A 157 -15.95 -1.32 -0.39
N ASP A 158 -15.67 -2.44 -1.07
CA ASP A 158 -16.32 -3.73 -0.78
C ASP A 158 -15.74 -4.43 0.48
N VAL A 159 -14.57 -3.99 0.94
CA VAL A 159 -13.94 -4.49 2.18
C VAL A 159 -14.20 -3.57 3.38
N PHE A 160 -14.44 -2.27 3.12
CA PHE A 160 -14.69 -1.25 4.14
C PHE A 160 -15.91 -0.37 3.82
N GLU A 161 -16.96 -0.44 4.65
CA GLU A 161 -17.99 0.61 4.71
C GLU A 161 -17.47 1.97 5.25
N SER A 162 -16.18 2.09 5.58
CA SER A 162 -15.41 3.32 5.94
C SER A 162 -14.08 2.94 6.62
N PRO A 163 -13.02 3.77 6.58
CA PRO A 163 -12.91 5.08 5.91
C PRO A 163 -11.94 5.09 4.71
N GLU A 164 -12.22 5.94 3.72
CA GLU A 164 -11.39 6.29 2.54
C GLU A 164 -9.98 6.82 2.89
N THR A 165 -9.68 7.03 4.17
CA THR A 165 -8.40 7.53 4.67
C THR A 165 -8.05 6.86 5.98
N LEU A 166 -6.89 6.21 6.02
CA LEU A 166 -6.38 5.51 7.19
C LEU A 166 -4.97 6.01 7.52
N THR A 167 -4.71 6.21 8.82
CA THR A 167 -3.37 6.55 9.31
C THR A 167 -2.76 5.33 9.97
N TYR A 168 -1.72 4.81 9.34
CA TYR A 168 -0.94 3.69 9.81
C TYR A 168 0.24 4.17 10.64
N THR A 169 0.61 3.37 11.62
CA THR A 169 1.80 3.59 12.44
C THR A 169 2.88 2.60 12.05
N LYS A 170 4.13 3.07 11.93
CA LYS A 170 5.27 2.22 11.64
C LYS A 170 5.50 1.21 12.76
N ILE A 171 5.61 -0.06 12.40
CA ILE A 171 5.97 -1.15 13.29
C ILE A 171 7.35 -1.68 12.87
N ASN A 172 8.27 -1.72 13.85
CA ASN A 172 9.70 -1.95 13.67
C ASN A 172 10.05 -3.17 12.82
#